data_AF-A0A2T6K1F4-F1
#
_entry.id   AF-A0A2T6K1F4-F1
#
_cell.length_a   1.000
_cell.length_b   1.000
_cell.length_c   1.000
_cell.angle_alpha   90.00
_cell.angle_beta   90.00
_cell.angle_gamma   90.00
#
_symmetry.space_group_name_H-M   'P 1'
#
loop_
_entity.id
_entity.type
_entity.pdbx_description
1 polymer ?
#
loop_
_entity_poly.entity_id
_entity_poly.type
_entity_poly.pdbx_seq_one_letter_code
_entity_poly.pdbx_strand_id
1 'polypeptide(L)'
;MAIEKKYSQMIESELRQEIADLLEKARKASQLGYVNEYAVLERKAIMAQAYLVDPSQFVPGEVYRIEGDPGVFFQVDYLKGRFAWGYRMGGDKFAEALPISMLKSLKEGK
;
A
#
# COMPACT_ATOMS: atom_id res chain seq x y z
N MET A 1 5.70 0.07 -29.00
CA MET A 1 5.59 0.38 -27.55
C MET A 1 4.53 -0.56 -26.99
N ALA A 2 4.89 -1.45 -26.06
CA ALA A 2 3.87 -2.26 -25.38
C ALA A 2 3.08 -1.33 -24.46
N ILE A 3 1.75 -1.33 -24.59
CA ILE A 3 0.88 -0.63 -23.65
C ILE A 3 0.90 -1.45 -22.37
N GLU A 4 1.58 -0.95 -21.34
CA GLU A 4 1.56 -1.56 -20.01
C GLU A 4 0.13 -1.48 -19.46
N LYS A 5 -0.46 -2.62 -19.09
CA LYS A 5 -1.80 -2.65 -18.51
C LYS A 5 -1.80 -1.87 -17.19
N LYS A 6 -2.84 -1.07 -16.94
CA LYS A 6 -3.02 -0.44 -15.62
C LYS A 6 -3.38 -1.52 -14.60
N TYR A 7 -2.96 -1.36 -13.34
CA TYR A 7 -3.31 -2.30 -12.26
C TYR A 7 -4.83 -2.49 -12.10
N SER A 8 -5.64 -1.47 -12.38
CA SER A 8 -7.11 -1.57 -12.35
C SER A 8 -7.71 -2.46 -13.43
N GLN A 9 -6.93 -2.85 -14.44
CA GLN A 9 -7.33 -3.69 -15.57
C GLN A 9 -6.74 -5.10 -15.49
N MET A 10 -5.86 -5.35 -14.51
CA MET A 10 -5.24 -6.65 -14.30
C MET A 10 -6.17 -7.55 -13.50
N ILE A 11 -6.21 -8.83 -13.86
CA ILE A 11 -6.84 -9.85 -13.02
C ILE A 11 -5.93 -10.21 -11.84
N GLU A 12 -6.47 -10.91 -10.83
CA GLU A 12 -5.73 -11.25 -9.61
C GLU A 12 -4.40 -11.97 -9.89
N SER A 13 -4.36 -12.94 -10.80
CA SER A 13 -3.12 -13.65 -11.14
C SER A 13 -2.07 -12.74 -11.80
N GLU A 14 -2.51 -11.81 -12.66
CA GLU A 14 -1.63 -10.81 -13.28
C GLU A 14 -1.06 -9.85 -12.22
N LEU A 15 -1.90 -9.39 -11.28
CA LEU A 15 -1.46 -8.55 -10.16
C LEU A 15 -0.44 -9.27 -9.28
N ARG A 16 -0.69 -10.54 -8.95
CA ARG A 16 0.23 -11.35 -8.14
C ARG A 16 1.59 -11.54 -8.83
N GLN A 17 1.59 -11.79 -10.14
CA GLN A 17 2.83 -11.90 -10.91
C GLN A 17 3.57 -10.56 -10.96
N GLU A 18 2.87 -9.46 -11.24
CA GLU A 18 3.46 -8.12 -11.26
C GLU A 18 4.08 -7.75 -9.90
N ILE A 19 3.40 -8.04 -8.80
CA ILE A 19 3.92 -7.83 -7.44
C ILE A 19 5.20 -8.65 -7.22
N ALA A 20 5.21 -9.93 -7.62
CA ALA A 20 6.38 -10.78 -7.47
C ALA A 20 7.58 -10.24 -8.27
N ASP A 21 7.36 -9.81 -9.51
CA ASP A 21 8.39 -9.25 -10.37
C ASP A 21 8.95 -7.93 -9.82
N LEU A 22 8.08 -7.06 -9.29
CA LEU A 22 8.47 -5.81 -8.64
C LEU A 22 9.30 -6.07 -7.38
N LEU A 23 8.88 -7.01 -6.54
CA LEU A 23 9.59 -7.35 -5.30
C LEU A 23 10.95 -8.00 -5.56
N GLU A 24 11.06 -8.85 -6.58
CA GLU A 24 12.35 -9.44 -6.97
C GLU A 24 13.32 -8.39 -7.52
N LYS A 25 12.83 -7.42 -8.30
CA LYS A 25 13.63 -6.26 -8.73
C LYS A 25 14.04 -5.40 -7.52
N ALA A 26 13.11 -5.13 -6.59
CA ALA A 26 13.40 -4.35 -5.39
C ALA A 26 14.49 -5.03 -4.55
N ARG A 27 14.39 -6.35 -4.36
CA ARG A 27 15.39 -7.14 -3.65
C ARG A 27 16.79 -7.00 -4.27
N LYS A 28 16.90 -7.07 -5.60
CA LYS A 28 18.17 -6.86 -6.32
C LYS A 28 18.70 -5.43 -6.15
N ALA A 29 17.83 -4.43 -6.31
CA ALA A 29 18.18 -3.03 -6.13
C ALA A 29 18.71 -2.76 -4.71
N SER A 30 18.06 -3.33 -3.69
CA SER A 30 18.50 -3.25 -2.30
C SER A 30 19.89 -3.86 -2.10
N GLN A 31 20.14 -5.06 -2.64
CA GLN A 31 21.44 -5.75 -2.53
C GLN A 31 22.58 -4.97 -3.19
N LEU A 32 22.30 -4.21 -4.26
CA LEU A 32 23.27 -3.39 -4.95
C LEU A 32 23.41 -1.98 -4.34
N GLY A 33 22.64 -1.65 -3.29
CA GLY A 33 22.66 -0.34 -2.64
C GLY A 33 21.91 0.75 -3.42
N TYR A 34 21.05 0.40 -4.37
CA TYR A 34 20.27 1.34 -5.18
C TYR A 34 19.00 1.80 -4.44
N VAL A 35 19.19 2.62 -3.40
CA VAL A 35 18.12 3.05 -2.48
C VAL A 35 16.95 3.73 -3.20
N ASN A 36 17.23 4.61 -4.16
CA ASN A 36 16.18 5.32 -4.90
C ASN A 36 15.34 4.37 -5.77
N GLU A 37 15.98 3.40 -6.43
CA GLU A 37 15.31 2.42 -7.28
C GLU A 37 14.48 1.46 -6.43
N TYR A 38 15.04 0.98 -5.32
CA TYR A 38 14.32 0.19 -4.32
C TYR A 38 13.02 0.89 -3.89
N ALA A 39 13.10 2.16 -3.49
CA ALA A 39 11.95 2.91 -3.00
C ALA A 39 10.85 3.06 -4.08
N VAL A 40 11.23 3.21 -5.35
CA VAL A 40 10.27 3.27 -6.45
C VAL A 40 9.59 1.92 -6.67
N LEU A 41 10.35 0.83 -6.69
CA LEU A 41 9.84 -0.53 -6.90
C LEU A 41 8.93 -0.98 -5.76
N GLU A 42 9.30 -0.70 -4.52
CA GLU A 42 8.50 -0.98 -3.33
C GLU A 42 7.16 -0.24 -3.40
N ARG A 43 7.16 1.06 -3.71
CA ARG A 43 5.91 1.84 -3.85
C ARG A 43 5.01 1.29 -4.95
N LYS A 44 5.57 0.84 -6.08
CA LYS A 44 4.80 0.18 -7.14
C LYS A 44 4.17 -1.12 -6.65
N ALA A 45 4.92 -1.95 -5.91
CA ALA A 45 4.42 -3.20 -5.37
C ALA A 45 3.28 -2.96 -4.36
N ILE A 46 3.43 -1.98 -3.46
CA ILE A 46 2.38 -1.57 -2.51
C ILE A 46 1.12 -1.14 -3.26
N MET A 47 1.27 -0.36 -4.33
CA MET A 47 0.14 0.08 -5.15
C MET A 47 -0.57 -1.07 -5.86
N ALA A 48 0.17 -2.02 -6.43
CA ALA A 48 -0.41 -3.21 -7.04
C ALA A 48 -1.16 -4.07 -5.99
N GLN A 49 -0.58 -4.24 -4.80
CA GLN A 49 -1.24 -4.94 -3.68
C GLN A 49 -2.57 -4.29 -3.29
N ALA A 50 -2.70 -2.96 -3.37
CA ALA A 50 -3.94 -2.27 -3.03
C ALA A 50 -5.14 -2.71 -3.90
N TYR A 51 -4.89 -3.24 -5.10
CA TYR A 51 -5.94 -3.81 -5.96
C TYR A 51 -6.38 -5.22 -5.56
N LEU A 52 -5.58 -5.94 -4.78
CA LEU A 52 -5.90 -7.26 -4.22
C LEU A 52 -6.64 -7.20 -2.88
N VAL A 53 -6.74 -6.02 -2.28
CA VAL A 53 -7.35 -5.81 -0.97
C VAL A 53 -8.80 -5.33 -1.14
N ASP A 54 -9.76 -5.97 -0.48
CA ASP A 54 -11.16 -5.52 -0.52
C ASP A 54 -11.32 -4.18 0.24
N PRO A 55 -11.73 -3.07 -0.42
CA PRO A 55 -11.93 -1.79 0.27
C PRO A 55 -13.02 -1.83 1.35
N SER A 56 -13.96 -2.79 1.29
CA SER A 56 -15.09 -2.88 2.24
C SER A 56 -14.64 -3.19 3.68
N GLN A 57 -13.42 -3.69 3.86
CA GLN A 57 -12.85 -3.99 5.18
C GLN A 57 -12.41 -2.73 5.95
N PHE A 58 -12.33 -1.57 5.28
CA PHE A 58 -11.92 -0.30 5.90
C PHE A 58 -13.13 0.58 6.17
N VAL A 59 -13.28 0.99 7.42
CA VAL A 59 -14.43 1.75 7.92
C VAL A 59 -13.98 3.18 8.23
N PRO A 60 -14.60 4.20 7.60
CA PRO A 60 -14.39 5.59 7.99
C PRO A 60 -14.61 5.83 9.49
N GLY A 61 -13.71 6.58 10.11
CA GLY A 61 -13.66 6.84 11.56
C GLY A 61 -12.86 5.81 12.35
N GLU A 62 -12.53 4.64 11.79
CA GLU A 62 -11.68 3.65 12.46
C GLU A 62 -10.19 3.98 12.32
N VAL A 63 -9.40 3.40 13.24
CA VAL A 63 -7.95 3.54 13.33
C VAL A 63 -7.29 2.21 12.96
N TYR A 64 -6.26 2.29 12.13
CA TYR A 64 -5.51 1.15 11.61
C TYR A 64 -4.02 1.30 11.94
N ARG A 65 -3.29 0.18 11.99
CA ARG A 65 -1.83 0.20 11.99
C ARG A 65 -1.32 0.43 10.58
N ILE A 66 -0.18 1.12 10.47
CA ILE A 66 0.51 1.28 9.19
C ILE A 66 1.58 0.19 9.08
N GLU A 67 1.46 -0.64 8.06
CA GLU A 67 2.48 -1.64 7.73
C GLU A 67 3.80 -0.95 7.35
N GLY A 68 4.90 -1.39 7.94
CA GLY A 68 6.21 -0.78 7.78
C GLY A 68 6.50 0.42 8.70
N ASP A 69 5.55 0.86 9.52
CA ASP A 69 5.74 1.97 10.47
C ASP A 69 5.22 1.62 11.88
N PRO A 70 5.96 0.76 12.62
CA PRO A 70 5.52 0.23 13.93
C PRO A 70 5.28 1.34 14.96
N GLY A 71 4.16 1.25 15.67
CA GLY A 71 3.77 2.25 16.68
C GLY A 71 3.07 3.48 16.10
N VAL A 72 3.01 3.60 14.77
CA VAL A 72 2.24 4.64 14.09
C VAL A 72 0.89 4.09 13.66
N PHE A 73 -0.14 4.90 13.90
CA PHE A 73 -1.52 4.56 13.58
C PHE A 73 -2.11 5.58 12.63
N PHE A 74 -3.08 5.18 11.82
CA PHE A 74 -3.75 6.00 10.83
C PHE A 74 -5.26 6.00 11.09
N GLN A 75 -5.85 7.18 11.28
CA GLN A 75 -7.31 7.30 11.29
C GLN A 75 -7.78 7.52 9.85
N VAL A 76 -8.73 6.71 9.40
CA VAL A 76 -9.34 6.85 8.07
C VAL A 76 -10.53 7.80 8.16
N ASP A 77 -10.54 8.86 7.35
CA ASP A 77 -11.68 9.77 7.23
C ASP A 77 -12.64 9.31 6.13
N TYR A 78 -12.11 8.85 4.99
CA TYR A 78 -12.90 8.29 3.90
C TYR A 78 -12.03 7.47 2.93
N LEU A 79 -12.67 6.68 2.06
CA LEU A 79 -12.01 5.93 1.00
C LEU A 79 -12.23 6.59 -0.37
N LYS A 80 -11.20 6.56 -1.23
CA LYS A 80 -11.31 6.99 -2.62
C LYS A 80 -10.46 6.08 -3.52
N GLY A 81 -11.12 5.25 -4.32
CA GLY A 81 -10.44 4.26 -5.15
C GLY A 81 -9.74 3.21 -4.28
N ARG A 82 -8.42 3.06 -4.44
CA ARG A 82 -7.59 2.14 -3.64
C ARG A 82 -6.78 2.86 -2.55
N PHE A 83 -7.24 4.04 -2.16
CA PHE A 83 -6.62 4.85 -1.13
C PHE A 83 -7.59 5.11 0.02
N ALA A 84 -7.04 5.16 1.22
CA ALA A 84 -7.67 5.73 2.41
C ALA A 84 -7.11 7.14 2.63
N TRP A 85 -8.01 8.10 2.76
CA TRP A 85 -7.70 9.48 3.14
C TRP A 85 -7.90 9.63 4.64
N GLY A 86 -7.00 10.35 5.29
CA GLY A 86 -7.01 10.49 6.73
C GLY A 86 -5.72 11.12 7.24
N TYR A 87 -5.34 10.81 8.48
CA TYR A 87 -4.13 11.37 9.10
C TYR A 87 -3.47 10.38 10.06
N ARG A 88 -2.15 10.53 10.22
CA ARG A 88 -1.36 9.78 11.21
C ARG A 88 -1.66 10.30 12.61
N MET A 89 -1.78 9.38 13.56
CA MET A 89 -1.99 9.67 14.97
C MET A 89 -0.67 9.96 15.67
N GLY A 90 -0.68 10.83 16.68
CA GLY A 90 0.49 11.11 17.52
C GLY A 90 1.34 12.33 17.13
N GLY A 91 0.87 13.13 16.17
CA GLY A 91 1.49 14.40 15.77
C GLY A 91 0.48 15.39 15.20
N ASP A 92 0.95 16.35 14.41
CA ASP A 92 0.08 17.28 13.69
C ASP A 92 -0.83 16.53 12.70
N LYS A 93 -2.11 16.88 12.69
CA LYS A 93 -3.11 16.27 11.79
C LYS A 93 -2.92 16.74 10.35
N PHE A 94 -1.93 16.17 9.67
CA PHE A 94 -1.74 16.37 8.25
C PHE A 94 -2.58 15.35 7.46
N ALA A 95 -3.47 15.86 6.61
CA ALA A 95 -4.28 15.02 5.74
C ALA A 95 -3.39 14.39 4.65
N GLU A 96 -3.37 13.06 4.58
CA GLU A 96 -2.65 12.31 3.57
C GLU A 96 -3.51 11.15 3.02
N ALA A 97 -3.07 10.61 1.89
CA ALA A 97 -3.67 9.45 1.26
C ALA A 97 -2.69 8.27 1.29
N LEU A 98 -3.09 7.18 1.93
CA LEU A 98 -2.31 5.93 1.95
C LEU A 98 -3.00 4.85 1.11
N PRO A 99 -2.24 4.06 0.34
CA PRO A 99 -2.76 2.84 -0.27
C PRO A 99 -3.39 1.94 0.80
N ILE A 100 -4.57 1.39 0.54
CA ILE A 100 -5.27 0.55 1.52
C ILE A 100 -4.50 -0.74 1.87
N SER A 101 -3.57 -1.17 1.01
CA SER A 101 -2.64 -2.27 1.29
C SER A 101 -1.68 -2.00 2.45
N MET A 102 -1.46 -0.74 2.83
CA MET A 102 -0.60 -0.39 3.96
C MET A 102 -1.33 -0.43 5.31
N LEU A 103 -2.64 -0.66 5.34
CA LEU A 103 -3.44 -0.56 6.55
C LEU A 103 -3.78 -1.95 7.09
N LYS A 104 -3.55 -2.15 8.39
CA LYS A 104 -3.88 -3.41 9.11
C LYS A 104 -4.84 -3.14 10.25
N SER A 105 -5.83 -4.01 10.39
CA SER A 105 -6.84 -3.89 11.44
C SER A 105 -6.21 -4.09 12.82
N LEU A 106 -6.63 -3.29 13.80
CA LEU A 106 -6.25 -3.49 15.20
C LEU A 106 -6.84 -4.79 15.79
N LYS A 107 -7.88 -5.34 15.16
CA LYS A 107 -8.62 -6.51 15.62
C LYS A 107 -7.95 -7.83 15.20
N GLU A 108 -7.07 -7.84 14.20
CA GLU A 108 -6.41 -9.04 13.63
C GLU A 108 -5.27 -9.64 14.49
N GLY A 109 -5.17 -9.26 15.78
CA GLY A 109 -4.10 -9.72 16.68
C GLY A 109 -4.60 -10.20 18.05
N LYS A 110 -5.85 -10.62 18.15
CA LYS A 110 -6.44 -11.26 19.34
C LYS A 110 -6.81 -12.70 19.06
#